data_AF-R1EFZ6-F1
#
_entry.id   AF-R1EFZ6-F1
#
_cell.length_a   1.000
_cell.length_b   1.000
_cell.length_c   1.000
_cell.angle_alpha   90.00
_cell.angle_beta   90.00
_cell.angle_gamma   90.00
#
_symmetry.space_group_name_H-M   'P 1'
#
loop_
_entity.id
_entity.type
_entity.pdbx_description
1 polymer ?
#
loop_
_entity_poly.entity_id
_entity_poly.type
_entity_poly.pdbx_seq_one_letter_code
_entity_poly.pdbx_strand_id
1 'polypeptide(L)'
;MSRPTVEEAVEVLMMNEPKAFRIVTEVLFKIVRNIELHPHEPKYSQISTGSAAYTGKIACAKGGLRFLRAVGFEKREAAAGGAGCSSDAGDAPTLVLAAPDAEVLEAGKQALKAAVKEFGAKVEAARVAENKAAAFKLAELKRVSAQNNSKRDATAEAERRQIMEGMAADKAELERQRDPSNFC
;
A
#
# COMPACT_ATOMS: atom_id res chain seq x y z
N MET A 1 26.40 17.43 -11.98
CA MET A 1 24.98 17.11 -11.66
C MET A 1 24.67 17.79 -10.35
N SER A 2 23.59 18.57 -10.27
CA SER A 2 23.20 19.25 -9.02
C SER A 2 22.91 18.22 -7.92
N ARG A 3 23.30 18.53 -6.67
CA ARG A 3 23.03 17.68 -5.50
C ARG A 3 21.51 17.68 -5.26
N PRO A 4 20.84 16.51 -5.24
CA PRO A 4 19.41 16.45 -4.94
C PRO A 4 19.15 16.95 -3.52
N THR A 5 18.00 17.57 -3.27
CA THR A 5 17.62 17.98 -1.92
C THR A 5 17.12 16.76 -1.12
N VAL A 6 17.08 16.90 0.21
CA VAL A 6 16.59 15.84 1.11
C VAL A 6 15.11 15.59 0.85
N GLU A 7 14.35 16.66 0.63
CA GLU A 7 12.91 16.64 0.36
C GLU A 7 12.60 15.87 -0.92
N GLU A 8 13.27 16.20 -2.03
CA GLU A 8 13.10 15.50 -3.32
C GLU A 8 13.44 14.01 -3.20
N ALA A 9 14.48 13.66 -2.45
CA ALA A 9 14.85 12.26 -2.24
C ALA A 9 13.79 11.50 -1.44
N VAL A 10 13.18 12.16 -0.44
CA VAL A 10 12.11 11.60 0.39
C VAL A 10 10.82 11.41 -0.40
N GLU A 11 10.44 12.35 -1.26
CA GLU A 11 9.27 12.21 -2.13
C GLU A 11 9.40 10.98 -3.03
N VAL A 12 10.58 10.74 -3.61
CA VAL A 12 10.83 9.56 -4.43
C VAL A 12 10.82 8.28 -3.59
N LEU A 13 11.28 8.32 -2.34
CA LEU A 13 11.19 7.18 -1.42
C LEU A 13 9.74 6.79 -1.17
N MET A 14 8.82 7.76 -1.05
CA MET A 14 7.39 7.50 -0.81
C MET A 14 6.66 6.84 -1.99
N MET A 15 7.30 6.72 -3.17
CA MET A 15 6.76 6.01 -4.33
C MET A 15 7.05 4.50 -4.31
N ASN A 16 7.73 3.99 -3.29
CA ASN A 16 7.99 2.57 -3.13
C ASN A 16 6.79 1.80 -2.57
N GLU A 17 6.78 0.48 -2.78
CA GLU A 17 5.84 -0.41 -2.11
C GLU A 17 6.03 -0.38 -0.58
N PRO A 18 4.97 -0.60 0.23
CA PRO A 18 5.06 -0.50 1.68
C PRO A 18 6.17 -1.32 2.33
N LYS A 19 6.42 -2.53 1.82
CA LYS A 19 7.50 -3.39 2.32
C LYS A 19 8.87 -2.82 1.99
N ALA A 20 9.09 -2.41 0.74
CA ALA A 20 10.35 -1.84 0.29
C ALA A 20 10.65 -0.51 1.00
N PHE A 21 9.63 0.36 1.15
CA PHE A 21 9.73 1.64 1.86
C PHE A 21 10.18 1.46 3.32
N ARG A 22 9.58 0.52 4.06
CA ARG A 22 9.98 0.24 5.46
C ARG A 22 11.42 -0.24 5.54
N ILE A 23 11.79 -1.20 4.69
CA ILE A 23 13.15 -1.76 4.70
C ILE A 23 14.20 -0.68 4.40
N VAL A 24 14.00 0.14 3.36
CA VAL A 24 14.97 1.17 2.99
C VAL A 24 15.06 2.27 4.05
N THR A 25 13.92 2.74 4.58
CA THR A 25 13.91 3.82 5.59
C THR A 25 14.56 3.38 6.89
N GLU A 26 14.37 2.13 7.33
CA GLU A 26 15.09 1.58 8.49
C GLU A 26 16.60 1.55 8.29
N VAL A 27 17.06 1.16 7.10
CA VAL A 27 18.48 1.10 6.77
C VAL A 27 19.08 2.50 6.71
N LEU A 28 18.41 3.44 6.03
CA LEU A 28 18.84 4.83 5.94
C LEU A 28 18.88 5.49 7.32
N PHE A 29 17.89 5.25 8.17
CA PHE A 29 17.87 5.76 9.54
C PHE A 29 19.03 5.19 10.38
N LYS A 30 19.34 3.91 10.24
CA LYS A 30 20.50 3.28 10.91
C LYS A 30 21.82 3.90 10.44
N ILE A 31 21.97 4.16 9.14
CA ILE A 31 23.17 4.80 8.59
C ILE A 31 23.35 6.20 9.19
N VAL A 32 22.33 7.05 9.09
CA VAL A 32 22.37 8.42 9.64
C VAL A 32 22.65 8.42 11.14
N ARG A 33 21.94 7.57 11.90
CA ARG A 33 22.14 7.42 13.36
C ARG A 33 23.54 6.97 13.72
N ASN A 34 24.13 6.01 12.99
CA ASN A 34 25.47 5.52 13.30
C ASN A 34 26.54 6.60 13.07
N ILE A 35 26.35 7.45 12.05
CA ILE A 35 27.24 8.58 11.77
C ILE A 35 27.10 9.65 12.85
N GLU A 36 25.88 9.95 13.29
CA GLU A 36 25.65 10.88 14.41
C GLU A 36 26.29 10.39 15.73
N LEU A 37 26.19 9.08 16.02
CA LEU A 37 26.75 8.51 17.25
C LEU A 37 28.27 8.36 17.20
N HIS A 38 28.84 8.13 16.02
CA HIS A 38 30.26 7.84 15.83
C HIS A 38 30.85 8.67 14.68
N PRO A 39 30.92 10.01 14.82
CA PRO A 39 31.32 10.91 13.72
C PRO A 39 32.79 10.74 13.29
N HIS A 40 33.64 10.22 14.17
CA HIS A 40 35.06 10.00 13.91
C HIS A 40 35.37 8.61 13.35
N GLU A 41 34.39 7.71 13.28
CA GLU A 41 34.63 6.34 12.82
C GLU A 41 34.37 6.23 11.30
N PRO A 42 35.43 6.10 10.47
CA PRO A 42 35.30 6.17 9.02
C PRO A 42 34.49 5.02 8.42
N LYS A 43 34.35 3.92 9.17
CA LYS A 43 33.55 2.75 8.80
C LYS A 43 32.06 3.08 8.60
N TYR A 44 31.50 4.03 9.36
CA TYR A 44 30.09 4.41 9.21
C TYR A 44 29.89 5.48 8.12
N SER A 45 30.95 6.19 7.77
CA SER A 45 30.97 7.20 6.71
C SER A 45 31.28 6.63 5.33
N GLN A 46 31.49 5.31 5.22
CA GLN A 46 31.80 4.60 3.98
C GLN A 46 30.82 3.44 3.75
N ILE A 47 30.23 3.38 2.56
CA ILE A 47 29.29 2.32 2.17
C ILE A 47 29.75 1.73 0.83
N SER A 48 30.15 0.46 0.83
CA SER A 48 30.44 -0.27 -0.39
C SER A 48 29.17 -0.56 -1.18
N THR A 49 29.14 -0.20 -2.48
CA THR A 49 27.99 -0.50 -3.33
C THR A 49 27.88 -1.97 -3.71
N GLY A 50 28.91 -2.78 -3.42
CA GLY A 50 28.85 -4.24 -3.58
C GLY A 50 28.20 -4.96 -2.40
N SER A 51 27.99 -4.28 -1.27
CA SER A 51 27.46 -4.92 -0.07
C SER A 51 26.02 -5.41 -0.27
N ALA A 52 25.70 -6.58 0.28
CA ALA A 52 24.33 -7.14 0.21
C ALA A 52 23.29 -6.20 0.82
N ALA A 53 23.67 -5.42 1.85
CA ALA A 53 22.81 -4.39 2.43
C ALA A 53 22.52 -3.26 1.46
N TYR A 54 23.54 -2.78 0.71
CA TYR A 54 23.34 -1.76 -0.30
C TYR A 54 22.52 -2.31 -1.48
N THR A 55 22.98 -3.38 -2.12
CA THR A 55 22.36 -3.94 -3.34
C THR A 55 20.94 -4.43 -3.08
N GLY A 56 20.73 -5.12 -1.96
CA GLY A 56 19.45 -5.75 -1.63
C GLY A 56 18.42 -4.83 -0.97
N LYS A 57 18.81 -3.68 -0.40
CA LYS A 57 17.89 -2.81 0.37
C LYS A 57 17.87 -1.35 -0.08
N ILE A 58 19.00 -0.80 -0.53
CA ILE A 58 19.14 0.62 -0.89
C ILE A 58 19.06 0.79 -2.41
N ALA A 59 19.79 -0.03 -3.18
CA ALA A 59 19.84 0.06 -4.63
C ALA A 59 18.53 -0.38 -5.29
N CYS A 60 17.84 -1.36 -4.70
CA CYS A 60 16.55 -1.84 -5.18
C CYS A 60 15.39 -0.87 -4.90
N ALA A 61 15.56 0.06 -3.95
CA ALA A 61 14.53 1.01 -3.56
C ALA A 61 14.65 2.32 -4.34
N LYS A 62 13.51 2.82 -4.86
CA LYS A 62 13.45 4.11 -5.54
C LYS A 62 13.85 5.21 -4.55
N GLY A 63 14.79 6.07 -4.93
CA GLY A 63 15.20 7.21 -4.11
C GLY A 63 16.23 6.90 -3.01
N GLY A 64 16.57 5.64 -2.75
CA GLY A 64 17.56 5.28 -1.71
C GLY A 64 18.94 5.91 -1.94
N LEU A 65 19.48 5.78 -3.16
CA LEU A 65 20.74 6.43 -3.55
C LEU A 65 20.62 7.97 -3.61
N ARG A 66 19.46 8.50 -4.00
CA ARG A 66 19.23 9.96 -4.03
C ARG A 66 19.29 10.54 -2.62
N PHE A 67 18.72 9.85 -1.64
CA PHE A 67 18.77 10.26 -0.24
C PHE A 67 20.20 10.29 0.29
N LEU A 68 21.00 9.25 0.03
CA LEU A 68 22.42 9.25 0.41
C LEU A 68 23.17 10.44 -0.20
N ARG A 69 22.94 10.74 -1.49
CA ARG A 69 23.55 11.93 -2.12
C ARG A 69 23.06 13.25 -1.54
N ALA A 70 21.78 13.34 -1.18
CA ALA A 70 21.22 14.52 -0.54
C ALA A 70 21.87 14.78 0.83
N VAL A 71 22.10 13.72 1.61
CA VAL A 71 22.80 13.79 2.90
C VAL A 71 24.29 14.14 2.73
N GLY A 72 24.88 13.92 1.56
CA GLY A 72 26.26 14.33 1.23
C GLY A 72 27.19 13.17 0.91
N PHE A 73 26.67 11.96 0.71
CA PHE A 73 27.48 10.85 0.22
C PHE A 73 27.87 11.09 -1.23
N GLU A 74 29.17 11.03 -1.49
CA GLU A 74 29.74 11.14 -2.81
C GLU A 74 30.21 9.77 -3.30
N LYS A 75 30.01 9.51 -4.59
CA LYS A 75 30.50 8.27 -5.21
C LYS A 75 31.99 8.44 -5.48
N ARG A 76 32.83 7.72 -4.73
CA ARG A 76 34.24 7.57 -5.02
C ARG A 76 34.43 6.33 -5.88
N GLU A 77 35.09 6.49 -7.03
CA GLU A 77 35.53 5.34 -7.83
C GLU A 77 36.53 4.52 -7.02
N ALA A 78 36.54 3.20 -7.23
CA ALA A 78 37.48 2.32 -6.56
C ALA A 78 38.90 2.81 -6.87
N ALA A 79 39.58 3.35 -5.86
CA ALA A 79 40.98 3.74 -6.04
C ALA A 79 41.77 2.45 -6.28
N ALA A 80 42.34 2.32 -7.48
CA ALA A 80 43.37 1.36 -7.77
C ALA A 80 44.61 1.67 -6.91
N GLY A 81 44.62 1.21 -5.66
CA GLY A 81 45.76 1.40 -4.76
C GLY A 81 45.39 1.60 -3.31
N GLY A 82 45.41 0.50 -2.56
CA GLY A 82 46.00 0.51 -1.21
C GLY A 82 45.07 0.58 0.00
N ALA A 83 45.13 -0.52 0.75
CA ALA A 83 44.93 -0.64 2.20
C ALA A 83 43.48 -0.84 2.73
N GLY A 84 43.09 -2.12 2.79
CA GLY A 84 42.56 -2.69 4.03
C GLY A 84 41.04 -2.84 4.17
N CYS A 85 40.50 -3.94 3.65
CA CYS A 85 39.85 -5.02 4.41
C CYS A 85 38.77 -5.76 3.59
N SER A 86 38.95 -7.08 3.52
CA SER A 86 38.02 -8.16 3.10
C SER A 86 37.52 -8.20 1.64
N SER A 87 38.24 -9.02 0.87
CA SER A 87 37.78 -10.12 -0.01
C SER A 87 36.43 -10.02 -0.74
N ASP A 88 36.53 -10.13 -2.06
CA ASP A 88 35.56 -10.75 -2.98
C ASP A 88 34.40 -9.92 -3.56
N ALA A 89 34.60 -8.60 -3.72
CA ALA A 89 33.75 -7.79 -4.58
C ALA A 89 34.62 -6.97 -5.54
N GLY A 90 34.69 -7.41 -6.80
CA GLY A 90 35.40 -6.70 -7.86
C GLY A 90 34.95 -5.25 -7.97
N ASP A 91 35.91 -4.33 -7.99
CA ASP A 91 35.86 -2.94 -8.44
C ASP A 91 34.55 -2.15 -8.18
N ALA A 92 33.91 -2.41 -7.03
CA ALA A 92 32.64 -1.78 -6.70
C ALA A 92 32.91 -0.37 -6.15
N PRO A 93 32.25 0.66 -6.70
CA PRO A 93 32.40 2.01 -6.19
C PRO A 93 31.98 2.10 -4.72
N THR A 94 32.55 3.06 -3.99
CA THR A 94 32.23 3.25 -2.57
C THR A 94 31.61 4.63 -2.39
N LEU A 95 30.51 4.70 -1.65
CA LEU A 95 29.89 5.96 -1.24
C LEU A 95 30.60 6.44 0.02
N VAL A 96 31.16 7.64 -0.02
CA VAL A 96 31.93 8.22 1.08
C VAL A 96 31.31 9.55 1.49
N LEU A 97 31.09 9.73 2.78
CA LEU A 97 30.73 11.01 3.39
C LEU A 97 32.02 11.69 3.87
N ALA A 98 32.53 12.65 3.09
CA ALA A 98 33.82 13.28 3.35
C ALA A 98 33.79 14.24 4.56
N ALA A 99 32.69 14.96 4.73
CA ALA A 99 32.47 15.86 5.85
C ALA A 99 31.01 15.69 6.33
N PRO A 100 30.76 15.05 7.48
CA PRO A 100 29.42 14.93 8.02
C PRO A 100 28.95 16.31 8.51
N ASP A 101 27.93 16.85 7.85
CA ASP A 101 27.23 18.05 8.29
C ASP A 101 26.08 17.63 9.22
N ALA A 102 26.19 18.03 10.50
CA ALA A 102 25.22 17.68 11.53
C ALA A 102 23.83 18.25 11.24
N GLU A 103 23.73 19.42 10.62
CA GLU A 103 22.45 20.04 10.28
C GLU A 103 21.75 19.25 9.18
N VAL A 104 22.49 18.85 8.15
CA VAL A 104 21.95 18.06 7.04
C VAL A 104 21.58 16.64 7.48
N LEU A 105 22.36 16.04 8.38
CA LEU A 105 22.05 14.72 8.95
C LEU A 105 20.77 14.75 9.78
N GLU A 106 20.62 15.73 10.67
CA GLU A 106 19.43 15.87 11.50
C GLU A 106 18.21 16.27 10.64
N ALA A 107 18.37 17.13 9.64
CA ALA A 107 17.31 17.43 8.67
C ALA A 107 16.88 16.16 7.90
N GLY A 108 17.84 15.36 7.42
CA GLY A 108 17.58 14.07 6.77
C GLY A 108 16.81 13.10 7.65
N LYS A 109 17.18 13.02 8.94
CA LYS A 109 16.52 12.17 9.93
C LYS A 109 15.11 12.65 10.26
N GLN A 110 14.89 13.96 10.38
CA GLN A 110 13.56 14.53 10.58
C GLN A 110 12.68 14.31 9.37
N ALA A 111 13.21 14.51 8.16
CA ALA A 111 12.50 14.24 6.91
C ALA A 111 12.12 12.76 6.77
N LEU A 112 13.02 11.82 7.11
CA LEU A 112 12.70 10.38 7.15
C LEU A 112 11.59 10.06 8.16
N LYS A 113 11.62 10.64 9.37
CA LYS A 113 10.56 10.44 10.38
C LYS A 113 9.21 10.96 9.90
N ALA A 114 9.21 12.15 9.30
CA ALA A 114 8.01 12.75 8.72
C ALA A 114 7.45 11.85 7.60
N ALA A 115 8.32 11.38 6.70
CA ALA A 115 7.95 10.49 5.61
C ALA A 115 7.35 9.16 6.10
N VAL A 116 7.93 8.55 7.14
CA VAL A 116 7.40 7.31 7.72
C VAL A 116 6.02 7.53 8.32
N LYS A 117 5.80 8.64 9.02
CA LYS A 117 4.50 9.02 9.57
C LYS A 117 3.47 9.25 8.47
N GLU A 118 3.83 10.02 7.44
CA GLU A 118 2.97 10.33 6.32
C GLU A 118 2.63 9.09 5.50
N PHE A 119 3.62 8.25 5.19
CA PHE A 119 3.41 7.00 4.48
C PHE A 119 2.49 6.07 5.26
N GLY A 120 2.67 5.98 6.58
CA GLY A 120 1.75 5.24 7.46
C GLY A 120 0.31 5.75 7.39
N ALA A 121 0.12 7.08 7.46
CA ALA A 121 -1.19 7.69 7.35
C ALA A 121 -1.83 7.45 5.97
N LYS A 122 -1.05 7.51 4.89
CA LYS A 122 -1.52 7.25 3.52
C LYS A 122 -1.97 5.81 3.34
N VAL A 123 -1.19 4.84 3.83
CA VAL A 123 -1.55 3.41 3.77
C VAL A 123 -2.83 3.14 4.58
N GLU A 124 -2.95 3.73 5.77
CA GLU A 124 -4.14 3.56 6.59
C GLU A 124 -5.38 4.21 5.96
N ALA A 125 -5.24 5.41 5.41
CA ALA A 125 -6.32 6.08 4.69
C ALA A 125 -6.81 5.26 3.48
N ALA A 126 -5.89 4.66 2.72
CA ALA A 126 -6.21 3.77 1.62
C ALA A 126 -6.99 2.53 2.11
N ARG A 127 -6.54 1.90 3.19
CA ARG A 127 -7.22 0.76 3.83
C ARG A 127 -8.64 1.11 4.28
N VAL A 128 -8.81 2.27 4.94
CA VAL A 128 -10.11 2.74 5.39
C VAL A 128 -11.04 3.05 4.21
N ALA A 129 -10.52 3.68 3.15
CA ALA A 129 -11.29 3.97 1.95
C ALA A 129 -11.76 2.69 1.24
N GLU A 130 -10.89 1.69 1.11
CA GLU A 130 -11.22 0.38 0.55
C GLU A 130 -12.28 -0.34 1.37
N ASN A 131 -12.12 -0.38 2.70
CA ASN A 131 -13.10 -0.98 3.61
C ASN A 131 -14.46 -0.29 3.53
N LYS A 132 -14.50 1.06 3.45
CA LYS A 132 -15.74 1.82 3.27
C LYS A 132 -16.39 1.52 1.92
N ALA A 133 -15.61 1.45 0.84
CA ALA A 133 -16.12 1.12 -0.48
C ALA A 133 -16.68 -0.31 -0.54
N ALA A 134 -16.02 -1.27 0.10
CA ALA A 134 -16.50 -2.64 0.22
C ALA A 134 -17.79 -2.72 1.05
N ALA A 135 -17.86 -2.01 2.16
CA ALA A 135 -19.06 -1.93 3.00
C ALA A 135 -20.25 -1.33 2.22
N PHE A 136 -20.02 -0.28 1.44
CA PHE A 136 -21.05 0.32 0.59
C PHE A 136 -21.56 -0.67 -0.47
N LYS A 137 -20.66 -1.34 -1.19
CA LYS A 137 -21.03 -2.37 -2.18
C LYS A 137 -21.83 -3.50 -1.53
N LEU A 138 -21.43 -3.96 -0.34
CA LEU A 138 -22.14 -5.01 0.38
C LEU A 138 -23.55 -4.55 0.80
N ALA A 139 -23.70 -3.33 1.27
CA ALA A 139 -25.01 -2.77 1.62
C ALA A 139 -25.93 -2.71 0.41
N GLU A 140 -25.41 -2.29 -0.75
CA GLU A 140 -26.19 -2.21 -1.99
C GLU A 140 -26.61 -3.60 -2.50
N LEU A 141 -25.71 -4.59 -2.46
CA LEU A 141 -26.04 -5.97 -2.80
C LEU A 141 -27.13 -6.54 -1.90
N LYS A 142 -27.07 -6.27 -0.58
CA LYS A 142 -28.11 -6.68 0.37
C LYS A 142 -29.45 -6.02 0.06
N ARG A 143 -29.46 -4.73 -0.30
CA ARG A 143 -30.67 -4.00 -0.69
C ARG A 143 -31.31 -4.61 -1.93
N VAL A 144 -30.51 -4.86 -2.97
CA VAL A 144 -31.00 -5.49 -4.22
C VAL A 144 -31.52 -6.90 -3.95
N SER A 145 -30.82 -7.69 -3.13
CA SER A 145 -31.29 -9.03 -2.75
C SER A 145 -32.63 -8.99 -2.02
N ALA A 146 -32.80 -8.07 -1.06
CA ALA A 146 -34.07 -7.90 -0.35
C ALA A 146 -35.20 -7.49 -1.30
N GLN A 147 -34.94 -6.59 -2.25
CA GLN A 147 -35.92 -6.20 -3.27
C GLN A 147 -36.31 -7.36 -4.19
N ASN A 148 -35.34 -8.17 -4.62
CA ASN A 148 -35.60 -9.32 -5.49
C ASN A 148 -36.41 -10.40 -4.77
N ASN A 149 -36.06 -10.70 -3.52
CA ASN A 149 -36.83 -11.65 -2.70
C ASN A 149 -38.26 -11.15 -2.48
N SER A 150 -38.44 -9.89 -2.09
CA SER A 150 -39.77 -9.30 -1.89
C SER A 150 -40.61 -9.33 -3.17
N LYS A 151 -40.03 -9.03 -4.33
CA LYS A 151 -40.74 -9.13 -5.62
C LYS A 151 -41.16 -10.57 -5.93
N ARG A 152 -40.25 -11.53 -5.72
CA ARG A 152 -40.53 -12.96 -5.95
C ARG A 152 -41.64 -13.47 -5.03
N ASP A 153 -41.60 -13.07 -3.77
CA ASP A 153 -42.59 -13.50 -2.78
C ASP A 153 -43.96 -12.88 -3.12
N ALA A 154 -44.00 -11.59 -3.51
CA ALA A 154 -45.23 -10.94 -3.98
C ALA A 154 -45.81 -11.58 -5.25
N THR A 155 -44.96 -12.00 -6.21
CA THR A 155 -45.43 -12.74 -7.39
C THR A 155 -46.01 -14.10 -7.02
N ALA A 156 -45.36 -14.84 -6.10
CA ALA A 156 -45.86 -16.14 -5.65
C ALA A 156 -47.19 -16.01 -4.90
N GLU A 157 -47.37 -14.96 -4.10
CA GLU A 157 -48.64 -14.66 -3.42
C GLU A 157 -49.75 -14.31 -4.42
N ALA A 158 -49.44 -13.52 -5.45
CA ALA A 158 -50.39 -13.17 -6.50
C ALA A 158 -50.84 -14.39 -7.30
N GLU A 159 -49.91 -15.27 -7.68
CA GLU A 159 -50.22 -16.55 -8.36
C GLU A 159 -51.09 -17.44 -7.49
N ARG A 160 -50.75 -17.60 -6.20
CA ARG A 160 -51.58 -18.37 -5.25
C ARG A 160 -52.99 -17.81 -5.15
N ARG A 161 -53.14 -16.50 -5.12
CA ARG A 161 -54.44 -15.84 -5.06
C ARG A 161 -55.27 -16.09 -6.32
N GLN A 162 -54.66 -15.95 -7.50
CA GLN A 162 -55.32 -16.24 -8.78
C GLN A 162 -55.80 -17.70 -8.86
N ILE A 163 -54.98 -18.66 -8.42
CA ILE A 163 -55.36 -20.07 -8.41
C ILE A 163 -56.57 -20.30 -7.48
N MET A 164 -56.56 -19.70 -6.28
CA MET A 164 -57.69 -19.81 -5.34
C MET A 164 -58.98 -19.18 -5.89
N GLU A 165 -58.88 -18.02 -6.52
CA GLU A 165 -60.02 -17.33 -7.14
C GLU A 165 -60.58 -18.13 -8.33
N GLY A 166 -59.72 -18.72 -9.17
CA GLY A 166 -60.12 -19.62 -10.25
C GLY A 166 -60.86 -20.86 -9.74
N MET A 167 -60.29 -21.55 -8.74
CA MET A 167 -60.95 -22.72 -8.13
C MET A 167 -62.31 -22.37 -7.50
N ALA A 168 -62.43 -21.19 -6.89
CA ALA A 168 -63.70 -20.74 -6.32
C ALA A 168 -64.75 -20.44 -7.41
N ALA A 169 -64.33 -19.82 -8.51
CA ALA A 169 -65.20 -19.57 -9.67
C ALA A 169 -65.68 -20.88 -10.30
N ASP A 170 -64.77 -21.84 -10.53
CA ASP A 170 -65.10 -23.16 -11.07
C ASP A 170 -66.08 -23.91 -10.16
N LYS A 171 -65.88 -23.84 -8.84
CA LYS A 171 -66.79 -24.44 -7.86
C LYS A 171 -68.18 -23.80 -7.92
N ALA A 172 -68.27 -22.47 -7.99
CA ALA A 172 -69.54 -21.75 -8.06
C ALA A 172 -70.29 -22.05 -9.37
N GLU A 173 -69.56 -22.18 -10.48
CA GLU A 173 -70.13 -22.57 -11.77
C GLU A 173 -70.68 -24.00 -11.73
N LEU A 174 -69.95 -24.93 -11.13
CA LEU A 174 -70.37 -26.32 -10.98
C LEU A 174 -71.60 -26.46 -10.06
N GLU A 175 -71.70 -25.63 -9.01
CA GLU A 175 -72.89 -25.52 -8.17
C GLU A 175 -74.10 -24.97 -8.96
N ARG A 176 -73.90 -23.94 -9.80
CA ARG A 176 -74.96 -23.39 -10.68
C ARG A 176 -75.48 -24.44 -11.67
N GLN A 177 -74.59 -25.24 -12.26
CA GLN A 177 -74.96 -26.29 -13.21
C GLN A 177 -75.68 -27.47 -12.54
N ARG A 178 -75.43 -27.73 -11.25
CA ARG A 178 -76.13 -28.76 -10.47
C ARG A 178 -77.46 -28.31 -9.89
N ASP A 179 -77.78 -27.02 -9.95
CA ASP A 179 -79.05 -26.50 -9.43
C ASP A 179 -80.22 -26.97 -10.32
N PRO A 180 -81.13 -27.82 -9.82
CA PRO A 180 -82.24 -28.36 -10.60
C PRO A 180 -83.27 -27.30 -11.01
N SER A 181 -83.20 -26.08 -10.45
CA SER A 181 -84.05 -24.96 -10.86
C SER A 181 -83.63 -24.29 -12.19
N ASN A 182 -82.44 -24.60 -12.73
CA ASN A 182 -81.95 -24.08 -14.02
C ASN A 182 -82.42 -24.87 -15.26
N PHE A 183 -83.14 -25.99 -15.08
CA PHE A 183 -83.70 -26.82 -16.17
C PHE A 183 -85.24 -26.78 -16.18
N CYS A 184 -85.83 -25.59 -16.32
CA CYS A 184 -87.25 -25.38 -16.60
C CYS A 184 -87.43 -24.32 -17.70
#